data_AF-A0A0C2PG27-F1
#
_entry.id   AF-A0A0C2PG27-F1
#
_cell.length_a   1.000
_cell.length_b   1.000
_cell.length_c   1.000
_cell.angle_alpha   90.00
_cell.angle_beta   90.00
_cell.angle_gamma   90.00
#
_symmetry.space_group_name_H-M   'P 1'
#
loop_
_entity.id
_entity.type
_entity.pdbx_description
1 polymer ?
#
loop_
_entity_poly.entity_id
_entity_poly.type
_entity_poly.pdbx_seq_one_letter_code
_entity_poly.pdbx_strand_id
1 'polypeptide(L)'
;MQHDEDNVLQALPSRGISLPNFNRMLIETMEDPNVSEEDYYHSLYLALTGIDKRENLQYALEPTANYFRGAREVRIVRDYDSLICFNDFIPVTEAMYIYPIANPTYTLTNSVHMKVPMRIHEGEPREDVNPQDVPNICIGEVDQRTRVRMFFPRLYQRGVSPARPLTHEQLAAVYEEGLYPIIRDIAPDVLTNWPIDYDGACIRARNQNGTTQYSSRAFPRDLIYTLGYELRSRLAAEYDWAGSIVFMTQIQGVKDGYQHHSTTG
;
A
#
# COMPACT_ATOMS: atom_id res chain seq x y z
N MET A 1 -45.12 -28.37 38.10
CA MET A 1 -44.94 -27.01 38.66
C MET A 1 -43.47 -26.67 38.43
N GLN A 2 -42.95 -26.46 37.22
CA GLN A 2 -43.36 -25.65 36.07
C GLN A 2 -43.56 -24.18 36.45
N HIS A 3 -42.44 -23.45 36.41
CA HIS A 3 -42.21 -22.15 35.77
C HIS A 3 -40.71 -22.17 35.38
N ASP A 4 -40.34 -22.13 34.09
CA ASP A 4 -40.21 -20.93 33.24
C ASP A 4 -39.37 -19.85 33.94
N GLU A 5 -38.27 -19.32 33.40
CA GLU A 5 -38.04 -18.95 32.00
C GLU A 5 -36.56 -19.02 31.61
N ASP A 6 -36.37 -19.24 30.32
CA ASP A 6 -35.18 -18.91 29.54
C ASP A 6 -34.56 -17.58 29.97
N ASN A 7 -33.31 -17.63 30.43
CA ASN A 7 -32.47 -16.44 30.57
C ASN A 7 -32.00 -16.01 29.17
N VAL A 8 -32.96 -15.59 28.35
CA VAL A 8 -32.69 -14.77 27.18
C VAL A 8 -31.95 -13.56 27.73
N LEU A 9 -30.67 -13.40 27.37
CA LEU A 9 -29.93 -12.17 27.57
C LEU A 9 -30.71 -11.05 26.87
N GLN A 10 -31.70 -10.48 27.56
CA GLN A 10 -32.43 -9.32 27.08
C GLN A 10 -31.39 -8.23 26.96
N ALA A 11 -31.21 -7.73 25.73
CA ALA A 11 -30.33 -6.62 25.48
C ALA A 11 -30.80 -5.43 26.34
N LEU A 12 -29.97 -5.02 27.29
CA LEU A 12 -30.25 -3.84 28.09
C LEU A 12 -30.25 -2.60 27.18
N PRO A 13 -31.10 -1.59 27.46
CA PRO A 13 -31.04 -0.33 26.75
C PRO A 13 -29.64 0.28 26.92
N SER A 14 -29.02 0.68 25.80
CA SER A 14 -27.69 1.27 25.81
C SER A 14 -27.75 2.79 25.81
N ARG A 15 -26.89 3.42 26.61
CA ARG A 15 -26.74 4.88 26.68
C ARG A 15 -25.29 5.29 26.46
N GLY A 16 -25.08 6.21 25.51
CA GLY A 16 -23.77 6.84 25.28
C GLY A 16 -23.34 7.72 26.46
N ILE A 17 -22.09 7.59 26.89
CA ILE A 17 -21.50 8.45 27.93
C ILE A 17 -20.03 8.77 27.59
N SER A 18 -19.59 10.00 27.91
CA SER A 18 -18.19 10.39 27.77
C SER A 18 -17.30 9.69 28.82
N LEU A 19 -16.03 9.50 28.53
CA LEU A 19 -15.08 8.87 29.46
C LEU A 19 -14.94 9.67 30.79
N PRO A 20 -14.86 11.02 30.78
CA PRO A 20 -14.82 11.79 32.03
C PRO A 20 -16.05 11.60 32.91
N ASN A 21 -17.25 11.57 32.32
CA ASN A 21 -18.48 11.38 33.10
C ASN A 21 -18.59 9.94 33.63
N PHE A 22 -18.20 8.94 32.84
CA PHE A 22 -18.15 7.55 33.30
C PHE A 22 -17.15 7.39 34.46
N ASN A 23 -15.94 7.97 34.32
CA ASN A 23 -14.94 7.95 35.39
C ASN A 23 -15.43 8.69 36.64
N ARG A 24 -16.14 9.80 36.49
CA ARG A 24 -16.70 10.54 37.63
C ARG A 24 -17.66 9.67 38.45
N MET A 25 -18.55 8.94 37.81
CA MET A 25 -19.50 8.04 38.49
C MET A 25 -18.79 6.99 39.36
N LEU A 26 -17.60 6.56 38.95
CA LEU A 26 -16.81 5.57 39.67
C LEU A 26 -15.95 6.21 40.76
N ILE A 27 -15.20 7.26 40.42
CA ILE A 27 -14.23 7.90 41.30
C ILE A 27 -14.95 8.56 42.48
N GLU A 28 -16.06 9.27 42.26
CA GLU A 28 -16.80 9.91 43.36
C GLU A 28 -17.33 8.90 44.38
N THR A 29 -17.70 7.70 43.92
CA THR A 29 -18.17 6.62 44.79
C THR A 29 -17.02 5.91 45.50
N MET A 30 -15.88 5.71 44.82
CA MET A 30 -14.71 5.02 45.37
C MET A 30 -13.88 5.89 46.33
N GLU A 31 -13.93 7.22 46.18
CA GLU A 31 -13.21 8.18 47.03
C GLU A 31 -14.04 8.68 48.23
N ASP A 32 -15.33 8.36 48.31
CA ASP A 32 -16.17 8.70 49.47
C ASP A 32 -15.81 7.83 50.68
N PRO A 33 -15.28 8.40 51.78
CA PRO A 33 -14.92 7.64 52.98
C PRO A 33 -16.12 7.05 53.73
N ASN A 34 -17.36 7.45 53.38
CA ASN A 34 -18.59 6.96 54.00
C ASN A 34 -19.43 6.08 53.06
N VAL A 35 -18.88 5.65 51.92
CA VAL A 35 -19.60 4.81 50.95
C VAL A 35 -20.08 3.52 51.61
N SER A 36 -21.33 3.14 51.34
CA SER A 36 -21.84 1.85 51.80
C SER A 36 -21.14 0.70 51.06
N GLU A 37 -21.04 -0.47 51.70
CA GLU A 37 -20.47 -1.66 51.06
C GLU A 37 -21.22 -2.03 49.76
N GLU A 38 -22.54 -1.83 49.75
CA GLU A 38 -23.37 -2.06 48.56
C GLU A 38 -23.04 -1.11 47.41
N ASP A 39 -22.89 0.20 47.69
CA ASP A 39 -22.52 1.21 46.69
C ASP A 39 -21.11 0.99 46.17
N TYR A 40 -20.19 0.57 47.03
CA TYR A 40 -18.83 0.21 46.64
C TYR A 40 -18.82 -0.97 45.66
N TYR A 41 -19.49 -2.07 45.97
CA TYR A 41 -19.58 -3.22 45.05
C TYR A 41 -20.35 -2.89 43.76
N HIS A 42 -21.38 -2.05 43.84
CA HIS A 42 -22.11 -1.58 42.66
C HIS A 42 -21.19 -0.80 41.71
N SER A 43 -20.37 0.12 42.24
CA SER A 43 -19.42 0.89 41.41
C SER A 43 -18.36 0.00 40.75
N LEU A 44 -17.83 -1.00 41.45
CA LEU A 44 -16.92 -1.99 40.87
C LEU A 44 -17.59 -2.80 39.74
N TYR A 45 -18.84 -3.23 39.95
CA TYR A 45 -19.59 -3.96 38.93
C TYR A 45 -19.82 -3.10 37.68
N LEU A 46 -20.23 -1.85 37.87
CA LEU A 46 -20.40 -0.88 36.80
C LEU A 46 -19.07 -0.63 36.05
N ALA A 47 -17.95 -0.47 36.77
CA ALA A 47 -16.63 -0.26 36.18
C ALA A 47 -16.19 -1.41 35.27
N LEU A 48 -16.44 -2.64 35.71
CA LEU A 48 -15.99 -3.85 35.00
C LEU A 48 -16.90 -4.25 33.85
N THR A 49 -18.19 -3.94 33.93
CA THR A 49 -19.20 -4.45 32.98
C THR A 49 -19.83 -3.36 32.12
N GLY A 50 -19.74 -2.10 32.53
CA GLY A 50 -20.50 -1.00 31.96
C GLY A 50 -22.00 -1.09 32.24
N ILE A 51 -22.46 -2.05 33.06
CA ILE A 51 -23.88 -2.27 33.37
C ILE A 51 -24.21 -1.63 34.71
N ASP A 52 -25.22 -0.78 34.69
CA ASP A 52 -25.87 -0.24 35.87
C ASP A 52 -27.14 -1.03 36.16
N LYS A 53 -27.06 -1.90 37.18
CA LYS A 53 -28.19 -2.73 37.60
C LYS A 53 -29.31 -1.96 38.27
N ARG A 54 -29.03 -0.78 38.83
CA ARG A 54 -30.05 0.05 39.50
C ARG A 54 -30.92 0.73 38.47
N GLU A 55 -30.28 1.24 37.43
CA GLU A 55 -30.95 1.89 36.31
C GLU A 55 -31.40 0.91 35.21
N ASN A 56 -30.98 -0.36 35.29
CA ASN A 56 -31.20 -1.38 34.28
C ASN A 56 -30.71 -0.93 32.88
N LEU A 57 -29.51 -0.34 32.83
CA LEU A 57 -28.89 0.25 31.64
C LEU A 57 -27.49 -0.29 31.39
N GLN A 58 -27.06 -0.25 30.12
CA GLN A 58 -25.66 -0.47 29.74
C GLN A 58 -25.05 0.81 29.16
N TYR A 59 -24.02 1.32 29.82
CA TYR A 59 -23.26 2.46 29.31
C TYR A 59 -22.31 2.02 28.19
N ALA A 60 -22.43 2.67 27.05
CA ALA A 60 -21.45 2.59 25.98
C ALA A 60 -20.57 3.85 26.04
N LEU A 61 -19.26 3.67 26.15
CA LEU A 61 -18.34 4.79 26.04
C LEU A 61 -18.45 5.39 24.65
N GLU A 62 -18.89 6.63 24.56
CA GLU A 62 -19.04 7.35 23.31
C GLU A 62 -17.70 8.03 22.97
N PRO A 63 -16.93 7.53 21.99
CA PRO A 63 -15.60 8.08 21.69
C PRO A 63 -15.71 9.51 21.14
N THR A 64 -16.80 9.79 20.41
CA THR A 64 -17.12 11.10 19.88
C THR A 64 -17.39 12.12 20.98
N ALA A 65 -17.89 11.74 22.15
CA ALA A 65 -18.09 12.67 23.26
C ALA A 65 -16.77 13.18 23.88
N ASN A 66 -15.65 12.50 23.60
CA ASN A 66 -14.30 12.88 24.02
C ASN A 66 -13.51 13.57 22.89
N TYR A 67 -14.18 14.05 21.83
CA TYR A 67 -13.52 14.77 20.75
C TYR A 67 -12.72 15.95 21.31
N PHE A 68 -11.54 16.19 20.75
CA PHE A 68 -10.73 17.34 21.11
C PHE A 68 -11.52 18.63 20.78
N ARG A 69 -11.85 19.42 21.79
CA ARG A 69 -12.62 20.68 21.64
C ARG A 69 -11.82 21.85 21.08
N GLY A 70 -10.70 21.59 20.40
CA GLY A 70 -9.82 22.60 19.83
C GLY A 70 -8.77 21.97 18.90
N ALA A 71 -8.21 22.79 18.00
CA ALA A 71 -7.13 22.37 17.13
C ALA A 71 -5.91 21.97 17.96
N ARG A 72 -5.53 20.69 17.88
CA ARG A 72 -4.25 20.18 18.41
C ARG A 72 -3.48 19.57 17.27
N GLU A 73 -2.19 19.82 17.27
CA GLU A 73 -1.27 19.14 16.37
C GLU A 73 -1.08 17.71 16.89
N VAL A 74 -1.85 16.78 16.33
CA VAL A 74 -1.73 15.35 16.64
C VAL A 74 -0.68 14.78 15.69
N ARG A 75 0.51 14.49 16.21
CA ARG A 75 1.55 13.77 15.46
C ARG A 75 1.29 12.27 15.57
N ILE A 76 0.67 11.70 14.54
CA ILE A 76 0.53 10.26 14.40
C ILE A 76 1.83 9.71 13.82
N VAL A 77 2.53 8.87 14.58
CA VAL A 77 3.67 8.09 14.08
C VAL A 77 3.19 6.65 13.93
N ARG A 78 3.20 6.15 12.70
CA ARG A 78 2.89 4.75 12.39
C ARG A 78 4.09 4.16 11.69
N ASP A 79 4.43 2.94 12.09
CA ASP A 79 5.39 2.13 11.35
C ASP A 79 4.65 1.51 10.16
N TYR A 80 5.06 1.90 8.95
CA TYR A 80 4.52 1.34 7.72
C TYR A 80 5.58 0.42 7.12
N ASP A 81 5.30 -0.88 7.07
CA ASP A 81 6.17 -1.87 6.43
C ASP A 81 6.39 -1.57 4.94
N SER A 82 5.38 -0.97 4.29
CA SER A 82 5.52 -0.44 2.93
C SER A 82 4.40 0.56 2.59
N LEU A 83 4.69 1.46 1.65
CA LEU A 83 3.70 2.27 0.96
C LEU A 83 3.57 1.74 -0.48
N ILE A 84 2.35 1.50 -0.94
CA ILE A 84 2.06 1.05 -2.30
C ILE A 84 1.06 2.01 -2.94
N CYS A 85 1.38 2.50 -4.14
CA CYS A 85 0.51 3.39 -4.92
C CYS A 85 0.40 2.86 -6.35
N PHE A 86 -0.81 2.84 -6.89
CA PHE A 86 -1.07 2.54 -8.31
C PHE A 86 -1.58 3.80 -8.99
N ASN A 87 -1.02 4.12 -10.16
CA ASN A 87 -1.40 5.31 -10.90
C ASN A 87 -1.14 5.15 -12.42
N ASP A 88 -1.77 6.00 -13.20
CA ASP A 88 -1.64 6.08 -14.66
C ASP A 88 -0.34 6.78 -15.12
N PHE A 89 0.40 7.34 -14.17
CA PHE A 89 1.69 8.01 -14.33
C PHE A 89 2.65 7.60 -13.21
N ILE A 90 3.92 8.00 -13.29
CA ILE A 90 4.92 7.73 -12.25
C ILE A 90 4.90 8.90 -11.24
N PRO A 91 4.42 8.71 -10.00
CA PRO A 91 4.18 9.81 -9.04
C PRO A 91 5.43 10.17 -8.21
N VAL A 92 6.64 10.01 -8.77
CA VAL A 92 7.88 10.24 -8.02
C VAL A 92 8.46 11.62 -8.35
N THR A 93 8.89 12.35 -7.31
CA THR A 93 9.45 13.70 -7.40
C THR A 93 10.96 13.75 -7.33
N GLU A 94 11.63 12.61 -7.19
CA GLU A 94 13.10 12.48 -7.10
C GLU A 94 13.66 11.83 -8.36
N ALA A 95 14.97 11.97 -8.59
CA ALA A 95 15.63 11.32 -9.71
C ALA A 95 15.46 9.79 -9.65
N MET A 96 15.25 9.19 -10.82
CA MET A 96 14.99 7.75 -10.95
C MET A 96 16.14 7.08 -11.69
N TYR A 97 16.48 5.87 -11.28
CA TYR A 97 17.41 5.00 -11.98
C TYR A 97 16.62 4.03 -12.84
N ILE A 98 16.63 4.25 -14.15
CA ILE A 98 15.90 3.44 -15.14
C ILE A 98 16.73 2.22 -15.50
N TYR A 99 16.07 1.07 -15.62
CA TYR A 99 16.67 -0.14 -16.15
C TYR A 99 16.43 -0.25 -17.67
N PRO A 100 17.48 -0.24 -18.51
CA PRO A 100 17.35 -0.58 -19.93
C PRO A 100 16.80 -2.00 -20.14
N ILE A 101 17.08 -2.92 -19.20
CA ILE A 101 16.58 -4.29 -19.20
C ILE A 101 15.99 -4.56 -17.84
N ALA A 102 14.71 -4.94 -17.82
CA ALA A 102 14.04 -5.32 -16.60
C ALA A 102 14.75 -6.51 -15.93
N ASN A 103 15.11 -6.35 -14.66
CA ASN A 103 15.63 -7.45 -13.85
C ASN A 103 14.46 -8.35 -13.41
N PRO A 104 14.40 -9.64 -13.82
CA PRO A 104 13.31 -10.54 -13.46
C PRO A 104 13.15 -10.75 -11.96
N THR A 105 14.23 -10.57 -11.18
CA THR A 105 14.19 -10.66 -9.70
C THR A 105 13.33 -9.57 -9.07
N TYR A 106 13.11 -8.45 -9.79
CA TYR A 106 12.29 -7.34 -9.31
C TYR A 106 10.85 -7.38 -9.82
N THR A 107 10.50 -8.34 -10.68
CA THR A 107 9.11 -8.60 -11.06
C THR A 107 8.29 -8.95 -9.81
N LEU A 108 7.09 -8.38 -9.71
CA LEU A 108 6.19 -8.69 -8.63
C LEU A 108 5.56 -10.07 -8.86
N THR A 109 6.01 -11.06 -8.09
CA THR A 109 5.47 -12.43 -8.07
C THR A 109 4.78 -12.77 -6.75
N ASN A 110 5.07 -12.02 -5.69
CA ASN A 110 4.49 -12.22 -4.37
C ASN A 110 3.23 -11.38 -4.17
N SER A 111 2.28 -11.92 -3.40
CA SER A 111 1.06 -11.21 -3.02
C SER A 111 1.37 -9.92 -2.27
N VAL A 112 0.69 -8.85 -2.66
CA VAL A 112 0.64 -7.57 -1.93
C VAL A 112 -0.60 -7.45 -1.05
N HIS A 113 -1.38 -8.54 -0.92
CA HIS A 113 -2.58 -8.64 -0.07
C HIS A 113 -3.65 -7.55 -0.32
N MET A 114 -3.69 -7.02 -1.54
CA MET A 114 -4.71 -6.07 -1.98
C MET A 114 -5.12 -6.36 -3.42
N LYS A 115 -6.38 -6.07 -3.74
CA LYS A 115 -6.88 -6.05 -5.11
C LYS A 115 -6.86 -4.63 -5.64
N VAL A 116 -6.60 -4.49 -6.93
CA VAL A 116 -6.54 -3.21 -7.62
C VAL A 116 -7.45 -3.27 -8.83
N PRO A 117 -8.37 -2.30 -9.01
CA PRO A 117 -9.22 -2.25 -10.18
C PRO A 117 -8.40 -1.87 -11.41
N MET A 118 -8.24 -2.80 -12.35
CA MET A 118 -7.49 -2.59 -13.59
C MET A 118 -8.38 -2.84 -14.83
N ARG A 119 -8.08 -2.16 -15.93
CA ARG A 119 -8.80 -2.34 -17.21
C ARG A 119 -8.13 -3.45 -18.04
N ILE A 120 -8.66 -4.67 -17.94
CA ILE A 120 -8.13 -5.86 -18.65
C ILE A 120 -8.55 -5.87 -20.12
N HIS A 121 -9.74 -5.38 -20.44
CA HIS A 121 -10.27 -5.30 -21.80
C HIS A 121 -10.70 -3.87 -22.13
N GLU A 122 -10.55 -3.49 -23.39
CA GLU A 122 -11.01 -2.19 -23.86
C GLU A 122 -12.54 -2.10 -23.86
N GLY A 123 -13.09 -0.95 -23.46
CA GLY A 123 -14.54 -0.75 -23.38
C GLY A 123 -15.23 -1.45 -22.20
N GLU A 124 -14.56 -2.36 -21.50
CA GLU A 124 -15.13 -3.07 -20.35
C GLU A 124 -14.88 -2.35 -19.01
N PRO A 125 -15.70 -2.60 -17.98
CA PRO A 125 -15.44 -2.16 -16.62
C PRO A 125 -14.09 -2.65 -16.09
N ARG A 126 -13.53 -1.95 -15.10
CA ARG A 126 -12.33 -2.41 -14.40
C ARG A 126 -12.66 -3.66 -13.57
N GLU A 127 -11.75 -4.62 -13.55
CA GLU A 127 -11.82 -5.82 -12.71
C GLU A 127 -10.82 -5.70 -11.56
N ASP A 128 -11.25 -6.10 -10.36
CA ASP A 128 -10.39 -6.18 -9.18
C ASP A 128 -9.47 -7.41 -9.25
N VAL A 129 -8.21 -7.16 -9.60
CA VAL A 129 -7.18 -8.19 -9.76
C VAL A 129 -6.12 -8.11 -8.66
N ASN A 130 -5.50 -9.24 -8.33
CA ASN A 130 -4.31 -9.19 -7.49
C ASN A 130 -3.11 -8.75 -8.36
N PRO A 131 -2.31 -7.76 -7.95
CA PRO A 131 -1.22 -7.24 -8.77
C PRO A 131 -0.20 -8.30 -9.23
N GLN A 132 0.14 -9.29 -8.39
CA GLN A 132 1.09 -10.35 -8.76
C GLN A 132 0.60 -11.30 -9.87
N ASP A 133 -0.71 -11.27 -10.17
CA ASP A 133 -1.32 -12.07 -11.23
C ASP A 133 -1.32 -11.30 -12.57
N VAL A 134 -0.93 -10.02 -12.57
CA VAL A 134 -0.84 -9.17 -13.77
C VAL A 134 0.63 -9.08 -14.23
N PRO A 135 0.92 -9.34 -15.52
CA PRO A 135 2.28 -9.23 -16.05
C PRO A 135 2.86 -7.84 -15.79
N ASN A 136 4.09 -7.79 -15.30
CA ASN A 136 4.74 -6.56 -14.91
C ASN A 136 6.26 -6.63 -15.06
N ILE A 137 6.88 -5.46 -15.14
CA ILE A 137 8.34 -5.29 -15.11
C ILE A 137 8.71 -4.18 -14.13
N CYS A 138 9.90 -4.28 -13.52
CA CYS A 138 10.49 -3.16 -12.80
C CYS A 138 11.21 -2.26 -13.80
N ILE A 139 10.69 -1.05 -14.00
CA ILE A 139 11.26 -0.09 -14.96
C ILE A 139 12.36 0.77 -14.34
N GLY A 140 12.40 0.84 -13.02
CA GLY A 140 13.46 1.53 -12.30
C GLY A 140 13.20 1.65 -10.81
N GLU A 141 14.13 2.31 -10.15
CA GLU A 141 14.14 2.55 -8.72
C GLU A 141 14.43 4.02 -8.41
N VAL A 142 13.94 4.46 -7.27
CA VAL A 142 14.20 5.80 -6.73
C VAL A 142 14.80 5.61 -5.36
N ASP A 143 16.04 6.07 -5.20
CA ASP A 143 16.86 5.75 -4.04
C ASP A 143 16.93 4.22 -3.80
N GLN A 144 17.37 3.78 -2.63
CA GLN A 144 17.58 2.35 -2.32
C GLN A 144 16.29 1.56 -2.05
N ARG A 145 15.15 2.22 -1.84
CA ARG A 145 13.95 1.60 -1.24
C ARG A 145 12.65 1.79 -2.01
N THR A 146 12.67 2.56 -3.09
CA THR A 146 11.48 2.78 -3.91
C THR A 146 11.64 2.06 -5.23
N ARG A 147 10.69 1.20 -5.58
CA ARG A 147 10.64 0.55 -6.89
C ARG A 147 9.44 1.05 -7.67
N VAL A 148 9.65 1.30 -8.95
CA VAL A 148 8.58 1.65 -9.89
C VAL A 148 8.41 0.48 -10.87
N ARG A 149 7.20 -0.08 -10.89
CA ARG A 149 6.83 -1.17 -11.78
C ARG A 149 5.79 -0.72 -12.78
N MET A 150 5.90 -1.24 -13.98
CA MET A 150 4.94 -1.06 -15.06
C MET A 150 4.17 -2.36 -15.24
N PHE A 151 2.85 -2.29 -15.14
CA PHE A 151 1.93 -3.43 -15.28
C PHE A 151 1.24 -3.38 -16.64
N PHE A 152 0.91 -4.56 -17.17
CA PHE A 152 0.24 -4.75 -18.46
C PHE A 152 -1.09 -5.49 -18.28
N PRO A 153 -2.16 -4.80 -17.85
CA PRO A 153 -3.44 -5.44 -17.54
C PRO A 153 -4.07 -6.22 -18.69
N ARG A 154 -3.87 -5.80 -19.94
CA ARG A 154 -4.42 -6.51 -21.11
C ARG A 154 -3.74 -7.86 -21.39
N LEU A 155 -2.63 -8.16 -20.71
CA LEU A 155 -1.98 -9.48 -20.72
C LEU A 155 -2.42 -10.38 -19.55
N TYR A 156 -3.31 -9.90 -18.68
CA TYR A 156 -3.82 -10.69 -17.56
C TYR A 156 -4.58 -11.93 -18.05
N GLN A 157 -4.35 -13.06 -17.38
CA GLN A 157 -5.05 -14.32 -17.64
C GLN A 157 -5.63 -14.85 -16.32
N ARG A 158 -6.96 -14.97 -16.28
CA ARG A 158 -7.65 -15.45 -15.08
C ARG A 158 -7.20 -16.87 -14.71
N GLY A 159 -6.86 -17.07 -13.44
CA GLY A 159 -6.40 -18.35 -12.91
C GLY A 159 -4.90 -18.63 -13.08
N VAL A 160 -4.12 -17.68 -13.62
CA VAL A 160 -2.66 -17.78 -13.72
C VAL A 160 -2.02 -16.95 -12.60
N SER A 161 -1.30 -17.61 -11.68
CA SER A 161 -0.60 -16.96 -10.57
C SER A 161 0.73 -17.68 -10.27
N PRO A 162 1.88 -16.98 -10.21
CA PRO A 162 2.04 -15.57 -10.60
C PRO A 162 1.83 -15.38 -12.12
N ALA A 163 1.73 -14.12 -12.54
CA ALA A 163 1.61 -13.77 -13.94
C ALA A 163 2.74 -14.39 -14.79
N ARG A 164 2.44 -14.72 -16.06
CA ARG A 164 3.49 -15.07 -17.01
C ARG A 164 4.39 -13.85 -17.25
N PRO A 165 5.72 -14.03 -17.29
CA PRO A 165 6.63 -12.97 -17.72
C PRO A 165 6.30 -12.50 -19.13
N LEU A 166 6.66 -11.25 -19.44
CA LEU A 166 6.61 -10.76 -20.81
C LEU A 166 7.51 -11.62 -21.71
N THR A 167 7.07 -11.84 -22.95
CA THR A 167 7.89 -12.50 -23.96
C THR A 167 9.08 -11.63 -24.35
N HIS A 168 10.07 -12.22 -25.00
CA HIS A 168 11.21 -11.47 -25.53
C HIS A 168 10.74 -10.37 -26.50
N GLU A 169 9.80 -10.67 -27.41
CA GLU A 169 9.22 -9.71 -28.35
C GLU A 169 8.54 -8.53 -27.63
N GLN A 170 7.81 -8.81 -26.55
CA GLN A 170 7.17 -7.76 -25.75
C GLN A 170 8.19 -6.89 -25.02
N LEU A 171 9.25 -7.49 -24.46
CA LEU A 171 10.33 -6.75 -23.81
C LEU A 171 11.11 -5.89 -24.82
N ALA A 172 11.37 -6.43 -26.02
CA ALA A 172 11.98 -5.68 -27.12
C ALA A 172 11.10 -4.50 -27.53
N ALA A 173 9.79 -4.70 -27.71
CA ALA A 173 8.85 -3.62 -28.00
C ALA A 173 8.83 -2.53 -26.92
N VAL A 174 8.79 -2.90 -25.63
CA VAL A 174 8.88 -1.94 -24.52
C VAL A 174 10.16 -1.11 -24.60
N TYR A 175 11.27 -1.74 -24.98
CA TYR A 175 12.57 -1.08 -25.06
C TYR A 175 12.73 -0.20 -26.30
N GLU A 176 12.55 -0.78 -27.49
CA GLU A 176 12.90 -0.19 -28.79
C GLU A 176 11.84 0.80 -29.28
N GLU A 177 10.57 0.55 -29.00
CA GLU A 177 9.46 1.42 -29.44
C GLU A 177 8.94 2.34 -28.32
N GLY A 178 9.20 1.97 -27.06
CA GLY A 178 8.89 2.76 -25.88
C GLY A 178 10.10 3.52 -25.35
N LEU A 179 10.88 2.83 -24.51
CA LEU A 179 11.86 3.46 -23.62
C LEU A 179 12.96 4.24 -24.37
N TYR A 180 13.63 3.60 -25.32
CA TYR A 180 14.75 4.17 -26.06
C TYR A 180 14.37 5.45 -26.84
N PRO A 181 13.33 5.44 -27.71
CA PRO A 181 12.97 6.62 -28.47
C PRO A 181 12.44 7.75 -27.56
N ILE A 182 11.76 7.44 -26.46
CA ILE A 182 11.32 8.47 -25.51
C ILE A 182 12.53 9.15 -24.86
N ILE A 183 13.50 8.37 -24.35
CA ILE A 183 14.72 8.93 -23.75
C ILE A 183 15.49 9.77 -24.77
N ARG A 184 15.59 9.31 -26.02
CA ARG A 184 16.19 10.08 -27.11
C ARG A 184 15.52 11.44 -27.30
N ASP A 185 14.20 11.47 -27.24
CA ASP A 185 13.43 12.67 -27.54
C ASP A 185 13.43 13.67 -26.37
N ILE A 186 13.36 13.19 -25.12
CA ILE A 186 13.20 14.06 -23.93
C ILE A 186 14.46 14.25 -23.09
N ALA A 187 15.43 13.35 -23.17
CA ALA A 187 16.66 13.37 -22.39
C ALA A 187 17.87 12.84 -23.19
N PRO A 188 18.21 13.44 -24.35
CA PRO A 188 19.24 12.93 -25.26
C PRO A 188 20.62 12.80 -24.58
N ASP A 189 20.94 13.66 -23.61
CA ASP A 189 22.21 13.62 -22.87
C ASP A 189 22.41 12.30 -22.09
N VAL A 190 21.30 11.65 -21.69
CA VAL A 190 21.30 10.38 -20.95
C VAL A 190 21.67 9.20 -21.86
N LEU A 191 21.58 9.35 -23.19
CA LEU A 191 21.85 8.26 -24.14
C LEU A 191 23.33 7.90 -24.30
N THR A 192 24.24 8.64 -23.69
CA THR A 192 25.67 8.35 -23.78
C THR A 192 25.94 6.93 -23.25
N ASN A 193 26.41 6.04 -24.13
CA ASN A 193 26.60 4.59 -23.86
C ASN A 193 25.32 3.82 -23.51
N TRP A 194 24.16 4.26 -23.99
CA TRP A 194 22.91 3.50 -23.95
C TRP A 194 22.89 2.47 -25.09
N PRO A 195 22.45 1.22 -24.87
CA PRO A 195 22.30 0.24 -25.95
C PRO A 195 21.31 0.72 -27.01
N ILE A 196 21.50 0.37 -28.28
CA ILE A 196 20.63 0.89 -29.37
C ILE A 196 19.37 0.02 -29.50
N ASP A 197 19.51 -1.27 -29.26
CA ASP A 197 18.47 -2.30 -29.37
C ASP A 197 18.45 -3.18 -28.11
N TYR A 198 17.37 -3.96 -27.96
CA TYR A 198 17.14 -4.78 -26.78
C TYR A 198 18.12 -5.96 -26.70
N ASP A 199 18.47 -6.55 -27.84
CA ASP A 199 19.47 -7.62 -27.91
C ASP A 199 20.87 -7.12 -27.53
N GLY A 200 21.27 -5.96 -28.01
CA GLY A 200 22.52 -5.30 -27.63
C GLY A 200 22.54 -4.92 -26.15
N ALA A 201 21.39 -4.54 -25.59
CA ALA A 201 21.25 -4.39 -24.14
C ALA A 201 21.50 -5.73 -23.44
N CYS A 202 20.84 -6.81 -23.87
CA CYS A 202 20.97 -8.14 -23.28
C CYS A 202 22.40 -8.68 -23.34
N ILE A 203 23.10 -8.46 -24.46
CA ILE A 203 24.51 -8.83 -24.61
C ILE A 203 25.37 -8.05 -23.61
N ARG A 204 25.17 -6.73 -23.49
CA ARG A 204 25.92 -5.89 -22.53
C ARG A 204 25.66 -6.27 -21.08
N ALA A 205 24.46 -6.75 -20.77
CA ALA A 205 24.11 -7.20 -19.44
C ALA A 205 24.76 -8.55 -19.08
N ARG A 206 25.27 -9.33 -20.04
CA ARG A 206 25.97 -10.59 -19.74
C ARG A 206 27.41 -10.32 -19.30
N ASN A 207 27.75 -10.77 -18.09
CA ASN A 207 29.10 -10.79 -17.57
C ASN A 207 29.92 -11.95 -18.16
N GLN A 208 31.25 -11.85 -18.05
CA GLN A 208 32.19 -12.88 -18.50
C GLN A 208 31.94 -14.27 -17.89
N ASN A 209 31.33 -14.31 -16.70
CA ASN A 209 30.99 -15.55 -16.00
C ASN A 209 29.60 -16.10 -16.38
N GLY A 210 28.94 -15.53 -17.39
CA GLY A 210 27.59 -15.91 -17.83
C GLY A 210 26.45 -15.37 -16.95
N THR A 211 26.75 -14.64 -15.87
CA THR A 211 25.73 -13.99 -15.03
C THR A 211 25.22 -12.71 -15.68
N THR A 212 23.96 -12.34 -15.44
CA THR A 212 23.39 -11.08 -15.97
C THR A 212 23.49 -9.96 -14.95
N GLN A 213 24.19 -8.88 -15.28
CA GLN A 213 24.26 -7.64 -14.53
C GLN A 213 23.34 -6.59 -15.14
N TYR A 214 22.22 -6.34 -14.44
CA TYR A 214 21.24 -5.33 -14.83
C TYR A 214 21.71 -3.96 -14.35
N SER A 215 22.35 -3.20 -15.24
CA SER A 215 22.74 -1.82 -14.92
C SER A 215 21.55 -0.86 -15.01
N SER A 216 21.50 0.12 -14.12
CA SER A 216 20.55 1.22 -14.18
C SER A 216 21.23 2.52 -14.60
N ARG A 217 20.44 3.49 -15.05
CA ARG A 217 20.92 4.79 -15.51
C ARG A 217 20.10 5.90 -14.87
N ALA A 218 20.77 6.90 -14.34
CA ALA A 218 20.12 8.05 -13.73
C ALA A 218 19.29 8.80 -14.77
N PHE A 219 18.08 9.19 -14.39
CA PHE A 219 17.14 9.92 -15.22
C PHE A 219 16.63 11.17 -14.49
N PRO A 220 16.56 12.33 -15.16
CA PRO A 220 16.19 13.59 -14.53
C PRO A 220 14.79 13.57 -13.91
N ARG A 221 14.67 14.08 -12.68
CA ARG A 221 13.41 14.14 -11.92
C ARG A 221 12.28 14.83 -12.68
N ASP A 222 12.59 15.92 -13.37
CA ASP A 222 11.60 16.80 -14.02
C ASP A 222 10.97 16.14 -15.27
N LEU A 223 11.55 15.04 -15.75
CA LEU A 223 11.11 14.33 -16.94
C LEU A 223 10.39 13.00 -16.63
N ILE A 224 10.34 12.57 -15.37
CA ILE A 224 9.76 11.28 -14.97
C ILE A 224 8.27 11.20 -15.29
N TYR A 225 7.54 12.29 -15.04
CA TYR A 225 6.12 12.37 -15.37
C TYR A 225 5.91 12.19 -16.89
N THR A 226 6.68 12.93 -17.69
CA THR A 226 6.65 12.86 -19.17
C THR A 226 7.00 11.45 -19.65
N LEU A 227 8.03 10.82 -19.07
CA LEU A 227 8.42 9.46 -19.40
C LEU A 227 7.28 8.46 -19.21
N GLY A 228 6.61 8.48 -18.05
CA GLY A 228 5.50 7.56 -17.77
C GLY A 228 4.32 7.77 -18.72
N TYR A 229 3.98 9.04 -19.00
CA TYR A 229 2.92 9.39 -19.94
C TYR A 229 3.24 8.94 -21.38
N GLU A 230 4.44 9.25 -21.88
CA GLU A 230 4.88 8.88 -23.23
C GLU A 230 4.98 7.37 -23.39
N LEU A 231 5.49 6.63 -22.39
CA LEU A 231 5.58 5.16 -22.44
C LEU A 231 4.20 4.55 -22.64
N ARG A 232 3.23 5.00 -21.84
CA ARG A 232 1.86 4.53 -21.96
C ARG A 232 1.25 4.92 -23.31
N SER A 233 1.40 6.17 -23.73
CA SER A 233 0.79 6.67 -24.97
C SER A 233 1.35 5.99 -26.22
N ARG A 234 2.69 5.86 -26.34
CA ARG A 234 3.33 5.27 -27.51
C ARG A 234 3.07 3.78 -27.62
N LEU A 235 3.26 3.04 -26.52
CA LEU A 235 3.04 1.60 -26.53
C LEU A 235 1.57 1.26 -26.77
N ALA A 236 0.61 2.02 -26.20
CA ALA A 236 -0.81 1.81 -26.44
C ALA A 236 -1.24 2.13 -27.89
N ALA A 237 -0.53 3.01 -28.59
CA ALA A 237 -0.83 3.35 -29.98
C ALA A 237 -0.43 2.22 -30.95
N GLU A 238 0.67 1.51 -30.65
CA GLU A 238 1.21 0.45 -31.51
C GLU A 238 0.74 -0.95 -31.09
N TYR A 239 0.54 -1.18 -29.79
CA TYR A 239 0.32 -2.50 -29.23
C TYR A 239 -0.96 -2.56 -28.39
N ASP A 240 -1.93 -3.34 -28.87
CA ASP A 240 -3.18 -3.58 -28.13
C ASP A 240 -2.92 -4.08 -26.71
N TRP A 241 -1.96 -5.00 -26.51
CA TRP A 241 -1.63 -5.54 -25.20
C TRP A 241 -1.07 -4.51 -24.20
N ALA A 242 -0.65 -3.34 -24.67
CA ALA A 242 -0.16 -2.22 -23.86
C ALA A 242 -1.24 -1.16 -23.57
N GLY A 243 -2.45 -1.29 -24.11
CA GLY A 243 -3.52 -0.28 -24.07
C GLY A 243 -4.18 0.02 -22.72
N SER A 244 -3.58 -0.40 -21.60
CA SER A 244 -4.06 -0.14 -20.23
C SER A 244 -2.93 -0.08 -19.21
N ILE A 245 -1.70 0.29 -19.62
CA ILE A 245 -0.55 0.34 -18.70
C ILE A 245 -0.86 1.16 -17.45
N VAL A 246 -0.50 0.61 -16.29
CA VAL A 246 -0.51 1.29 -14.99
C VAL A 246 0.82 1.12 -14.30
N PHE A 247 1.20 2.11 -13.50
CA PHE A 247 2.44 2.12 -12.72
C PHE A 247 2.16 1.85 -11.25
N MET A 248 3.02 1.06 -10.62
CA MET A 248 3.05 0.89 -9.17
C MET A 248 4.33 1.49 -8.61
N THR A 249 4.19 2.37 -7.62
CA THR A 249 5.30 2.81 -6.78
C THR A 249 5.21 2.09 -5.44
N GLN A 250 6.28 1.40 -5.08
CA GLN A 250 6.41 0.71 -3.81
C GLN A 250 7.59 1.25 -3.02
N ILE A 251 7.33 1.84 -1.86
CA ILE A 251 8.35 2.24 -0.88
C ILE A 251 8.43 1.16 0.19
N GLN A 252 9.62 0.61 0.43
CA GLN A 252 9.86 -0.36 1.50
C GLN A 252 10.19 0.37 2.80
N GLY A 253 9.48 0.01 3.88
CA GLY A 253 9.70 0.51 5.23
C GLY A 253 11.01 0.02 5.85
N VAL A 254 11.40 0.63 6.97
CA VAL A 254 12.62 0.28 7.71
C VAL A 254 12.27 -0.75 8.76
N LYS A 255 12.47 -2.03 8.46
CA LYS A 255 12.65 -3.01 9.54
C LYS A 255 14.03 -2.72 10.13
N ASP A 256 14.10 -2.27 11.39
CA ASP A 256 15.31 -1.97 12.18
C ASP A 256 15.79 -0.50 12.27
N GLY A 257 14.94 0.49 12.03
CA GLY A 257 15.33 1.92 12.17
C GLY A 257 15.49 2.45 13.61
N TYR A 258 14.88 1.79 14.58
CA TYR A 258 14.99 2.16 16.00
C TYR A 258 15.32 0.91 16.83
N GLN A 259 16.60 0.60 16.97
CA GLN A 259 17.05 -0.16 18.13
C GLN A 259 16.67 0.66 19.37
N HIS A 260 15.62 0.24 20.08
CA HIS A 260 15.33 0.76 21.41
C HIS A 260 16.60 0.56 22.25
N HIS A 261 17.30 1.66 22.57
CA HIS A 261 18.24 1.64 23.68
C HIS A 261 17.42 1.24 24.90
N SER A 262 17.53 -0.02 25.32
CA SER A 262 17.14 -0.40 26.66
C SER A 262 18.08 0.34 27.60
N THR A 263 17.64 1.49 28.11
CA THR A 263 18.26 2.11 29.27
C THR A 263 17.99 1.18 30.44
N THR A 264 18.94 0.31 30.73
CA THR A 264 19.03 -0.40 32.01
C THR A 264 19.34 0.64 33.07
N GLY A 265 18.34 0.97 33.88
CA GLY A 265 18.51 1.59 35.20
C GLY A 265 18.53 0.53 36.28
#